data_AF-A0AAE5QV57-F1
#
_entry.id   AF-A0AAE5QV57-F1
#
_cell.length_a   1.000
_cell.length_b   1.000
_cell.length_c   1.000
_cell.angle_alpha   90.00
_cell.angle_beta   90.00
_cell.angle_gamma   90.00
#
_symmetry.space_group_name_H-M   'P 1'
#
loop_
_entity.id
_entity.type
_entity.pdbx_description
1 polymer ?
#
loop_
_entity_poly.entity_id
_entity_poly.type
_entity_poly.pdbx_seq_one_letter_code
_entity_poly.pdbx_strand_id
1 'polypeptide(L)'
;MSEQNTFVASDETVGRNRKLNRKAPKQISFRVSESEYLKLQQSAETLNMSVPAFVKKKAQGARLVAPKLDKATRQSVAKDLSMLGANANQIAKYCNQHQHEAPNYEALEHNINELRERLNNIWQSLN
;
A
#
# COMPACT_ATOMS: atom_id res chain seq x y z
N MET A 1 -10.80 -69.16 26.00
CA MET A 1 -11.70 -68.46 25.05
C MET A 1 -12.05 -67.16 25.75
N SER A 2 -11.75 -65.95 25.29
CA SER A 2 -11.60 -65.46 23.92
C SER A 2 -10.83 -64.13 23.98
N GLU A 3 -10.13 -63.85 22.90
CA GLU A 3 -9.35 -62.65 22.61
C GLU A 3 -10.17 -61.36 22.75
N GLN A 4 -9.49 -60.28 23.15
CA GLN A 4 -9.74 -58.93 22.61
C GLN A 4 -8.46 -58.10 22.76
N ASN A 5 -7.68 -58.10 21.69
CA ASN A 5 -6.60 -57.17 21.43
C ASN A 5 -7.23 -55.82 21.07
N THR A 6 -7.18 -54.83 21.96
CA THR A 6 -7.54 -53.46 21.60
C THR A 6 -6.28 -52.62 21.58
N PHE A 7 -5.56 -52.72 20.45
CA PHE A 7 -4.48 -51.82 20.09
C PHE A 7 -5.09 -50.46 19.76
N VAL A 8 -5.35 -49.63 20.77
CA VAL A 8 -5.67 -48.21 20.53
C VAL A 8 -4.35 -47.48 20.38
N ALA A 9 -3.76 -47.60 19.19
CA ALA A 9 -2.93 -46.53 18.67
C ALA A 9 -3.86 -45.34 18.51
N SER A 10 -3.99 -44.53 19.55
CA SER A 10 -4.53 -43.19 19.42
C SER A 10 -3.51 -42.40 18.63
N ASP A 11 -3.72 -42.45 17.31
CA ASP A 11 -3.17 -41.57 16.29
C ASP A 11 -3.68 -40.13 16.55
N GLU A 12 -3.36 -39.59 17.74
CA GLU A 12 -3.38 -38.16 18.01
C GLU A 12 -2.14 -37.52 17.37
N THR A 13 -1.86 -37.90 16.11
CA THR A 13 -0.81 -37.28 15.33
C THR A 13 -1.19 -35.83 15.09
N VAL A 14 -0.46 -34.99 15.83
CA VAL A 14 0.15 -33.75 15.36
C VAL A 14 -0.82 -32.86 14.58
N GLY A 15 -1.41 -31.93 15.34
CA GLY A 15 -2.18 -30.77 14.89
C GLY A 15 -2.27 -30.57 13.39
N ARG A 16 -3.47 -30.82 12.84
CA ARG A 16 -3.95 -30.44 11.50
C ARG A 16 -2.98 -29.49 10.80
N ASN A 17 -2.18 -30.01 9.87
CA ASN A 17 -1.33 -29.23 8.99
C ASN A 17 -2.19 -28.17 8.26
N ARG A 18 -2.29 -26.97 8.85
CA ARG A 18 -2.88 -25.80 8.20
C ARG A 18 -2.00 -25.54 6.99
N LYS A 19 -2.49 -25.89 5.79
CA LYS A 19 -1.81 -25.51 4.54
C LYS A 19 -1.58 -24.01 4.60
N LEU A 20 -0.31 -23.62 4.74
CA LEU A 20 0.07 -22.21 4.77
C LEU A 20 -0.37 -21.59 3.45
N ASN A 21 -1.22 -20.57 3.50
CA ASN A 21 -1.66 -19.83 2.33
C ASN A 21 -0.50 -18.95 1.81
N ARG A 22 0.44 -19.58 1.10
CA ARG A 22 1.65 -18.94 0.58
C ARG A 22 1.42 -18.48 -0.86
N LYS A 23 1.76 -17.22 -1.15
CA LYS A 23 1.73 -16.68 -2.52
C LYS A 23 2.82 -17.27 -3.43
N ALA A 24 3.95 -17.73 -2.86
CA ALA A 24 5.06 -18.32 -3.60
C ALA A 24 5.41 -19.69 -3.02
N PRO A 25 5.73 -20.70 -3.86
CA PRO A 25 5.87 -22.08 -3.42
C PRO A 25 7.20 -22.38 -2.70
N LYS A 26 8.26 -21.60 -2.97
CA LYS A 26 9.62 -21.83 -2.44
C LYS A 26 10.08 -20.66 -1.57
N GLN A 27 10.78 -20.98 -0.47
CA GLN A 27 11.41 -20.03 0.44
C GLN A 27 12.92 -20.32 0.49
N ILE A 28 13.72 -19.25 0.47
CA ILE A 28 15.17 -19.30 0.63
C ILE A 28 15.49 -18.47 1.87
N SER A 29 16.17 -19.06 2.84
CA SER A 29 16.69 -18.38 4.03
C SER A 29 18.21 -18.32 3.95
N PHE A 30 18.78 -17.14 4.16
CA PHE A 30 20.22 -16.95 4.31
C PHE A 30 20.49 -16.28 5.65
N ARG A 31 21.65 -16.58 6.24
CA ARG A 31 22.07 -15.98 7.52
C ARG A 31 22.80 -14.68 7.24
N VAL A 32 22.61 -13.71 8.11
CA VAL A 32 23.27 -12.40 8.08
C VAL A 32 23.73 -12.06 9.49
N SER A 33 24.89 -11.42 9.58
CA SER A 33 25.33 -10.72 10.77
C SER A 33 24.51 -9.46 11.00
N GLU A 34 24.60 -8.89 12.19
CA GLU A 34 23.88 -7.66 12.55
C GLU A 34 24.27 -6.47 11.68
N SER A 35 25.56 -6.34 11.35
CA SER A 35 26.07 -5.27 10.48
C SER A 35 25.58 -5.40 9.03
N GLU A 36 25.44 -6.62 8.52
CA GLU A 36 24.86 -6.88 7.20
C GLU A 36 23.37 -6.58 7.18
N TYR A 37 22.64 -7.00 8.23
CA TYR A 37 21.22 -6.75 8.34
C TYR A 37 20.92 -5.25 8.37
N LEU A 38 21.71 -4.46 9.09
CA LEU A 38 21.53 -3.01 9.20
C LEU A 38 21.69 -2.30 7.84
N LYS A 39 22.65 -2.74 7.02
CA LYS A 39 22.82 -2.24 5.63
C LYS A 39 21.62 -2.59 4.74
N LEU A 40 21.09 -3.81 4.88
CA LEU A 40 19.89 -4.24 4.16
C LEU A 40 18.67 -3.44 4.58
N GLN A 41 18.53 -3.17 5.88
CA GLN A 41 17.45 -2.36 6.44
C GLN A 41 17.48 -0.93 5.91
N GLN A 42 18.62 -0.23 6.01
CA GLN A 42 18.77 1.14 5.48
C GLN A 42 18.45 1.22 3.98
N SER A 43 18.92 0.24 3.20
CA SER A 43 18.65 0.17 1.75
C SER A 43 17.16 -0.06 1.46
N ALA A 44 16.51 -0.94 2.22
CA ALA A 44 15.09 -1.23 2.08
C ALA A 44 14.21 -0.04 2.48
N GLU A 45 14.58 0.68 3.55
CA GLU A 45 13.92 1.89 4.03
C GLU A 45 13.99 3.01 2.98
N THR A 46 15.16 3.24 2.40
CA THR A 46 15.36 4.22 1.30
C THR A 46 14.41 3.94 0.13
N LEU A 47 14.12 2.67 -0.14
CA LEU A 47 13.25 2.22 -1.23
C LEU A 47 11.79 1.99 -0.79
N ASN A 48 11.44 2.33 0.46
CA ASN A 48 10.10 2.16 1.03
C ASN A 48 9.53 0.74 0.88
N MET A 49 10.36 -0.28 1.08
CA MET A 49 9.94 -1.68 1.02
C MET A 49 10.49 -2.47 2.21
N SER A 50 9.96 -3.67 2.45
CA SER A 50 10.48 -4.54 3.50
C SER A 50 11.84 -5.14 3.11
N VAL A 51 12.68 -5.46 4.10
CA VAL A 51 13.98 -6.12 3.87
C VAL A 51 13.85 -7.37 2.99
N PRO A 52 12.88 -8.29 3.22
CA PRO A 52 12.72 -9.45 2.34
C PRO A 52 12.32 -9.09 0.90
N ALA A 53 11.51 -8.04 0.71
CA ALA A 53 11.12 -7.59 -0.63
C ALA A 53 12.30 -6.95 -1.37
N PHE A 54 13.11 -6.18 -0.67
CA PHE A 54 14.35 -5.59 -1.19
C PHE A 54 15.32 -6.67 -1.66
N VAL A 55 15.64 -7.63 -0.79
CA VAL A 55 16.57 -8.73 -1.11
C VAL A 55 16.04 -9.55 -2.27
N LYS A 56 14.74 -9.87 -2.28
CA LYS A 56 14.12 -10.62 -3.39
C LYS A 56 14.25 -9.88 -4.72
N LYS A 57 13.93 -8.58 -4.76
CA LYS A 57 14.07 -7.77 -5.98
C LYS A 57 15.53 -7.65 -6.42
N LYS A 58 16.46 -7.49 -5.47
CA LYS A 58 17.89 -7.42 -5.75
C LYS A 58 18.41 -8.73 -6.35
N ALA A 59 18.01 -9.87 -5.79
CA ALA A 59 18.37 -11.19 -6.30
C ALA A 59 17.76 -11.48 -7.69
N GLN A 60 16.59 -10.91 -7.99
CA GLN A 60 15.96 -10.98 -9.32
C GLN A 60 16.60 -10.04 -10.35
N GLY A 61 17.60 -9.25 -9.98
CA GLY A 61 18.23 -8.25 -10.87
C GLY A 61 17.30 -7.08 -11.22
N ALA A 62 16.22 -6.87 -10.46
CA ALA A 62 15.27 -5.81 -10.76
C ALA A 62 15.90 -4.42 -10.55
N ARG A 63 15.60 -3.47 -11.46
CA ARG A 63 16.02 -2.08 -11.29
C ARG A 63 15.29 -1.47 -10.08
N LEU A 64 16.05 -1.18 -9.04
CA LEU A 64 15.56 -0.53 -7.83
C LEU A 64 15.74 0.98 -7.98
N VAL A 65 14.64 1.70 -8.19
CA VAL A 65 14.64 3.16 -8.29
C VAL A 65 14.14 3.73 -6.96
N ALA A 66 14.93 4.63 -6.36
CA ALA A 66 14.51 5.34 -5.17
C ALA A 66 13.29 6.21 -5.49
N PRO A 67 12.21 6.13 -4.71
CA PRO A 67 11.07 7.03 -4.88
C PRO A 67 11.52 8.47 -4.66
N LYS A 68 11.07 9.38 -5.53
CA LYS A 68 11.44 10.81 -5.49
C LYS A 68 10.95 11.54 -4.24
N LEU A 69 9.91 11.02 -3.61
CA LEU A 69 9.28 11.58 -2.43
C LEU A 69 9.30 10.55 -1.31
N ASP A 70 9.55 11.00 -0.08
CA ASP A 70 9.48 10.14 1.10
C ASP A 70 8.04 9.64 1.35
N LYS A 71 7.90 8.69 2.26
CA LYS A 71 6.61 8.05 2.53
C LYS A 71 5.58 9.03 3.12
N ALA A 72 6.00 9.88 4.05
CA ALA A 72 5.09 10.79 4.74
C ALA A 72 4.56 11.84 3.77
N THR A 73 5.44 12.45 2.97
CA THR A 73 5.04 13.42 1.93
C THR A 73 4.11 12.78 0.91
N ARG A 74 4.40 11.56 0.42
CA ARG A 74 3.49 10.85 -0.50
C ARG A 74 2.12 10.59 0.10
N GLN A 75 2.05 10.21 1.37
CA GLN A 75 0.78 9.94 2.06
C GLN A 75 -0.03 11.22 2.25
N SER A 76 0.61 12.33 2.64
CA SER A 76 -0.03 13.63 2.76
C SER A 76 -0.59 14.11 1.42
N VAL A 77 0.25 14.13 0.39
CA VAL A 77 -0.13 14.58 -0.96
C VAL A 77 -1.26 13.71 -1.53
N ALA A 78 -1.20 12.39 -1.35
CA ALA A 78 -2.27 11.50 -1.80
C ALA A 78 -3.61 11.78 -1.08
N LYS A 79 -3.57 12.08 0.22
CA LYS A 79 -4.76 12.48 0.99
C LYS A 79 -5.32 13.81 0.47
N ASP A 80 -4.46 14.82 0.29
CA ASP A 80 -4.87 16.15 -0.16
C ASP A 80 -5.48 16.11 -1.56
N LEU A 81 -4.85 15.37 -2.49
CA LEU A 81 -5.40 15.14 -3.82
C LEU A 81 -6.73 14.39 -3.79
N SER A 82 -6.92 13.44 -2.86
CA SER A 82 -8.18 12.72 -2.71
C SER A 82 -9.32 13.65 -2.27
N MET A 83 -9.04 14.59 -1.36
CA MET A 83 -10.01 15.61 -0.94
C MET A 83 -10.36 16.55 -2.10
N LEU A 84 -9.37 16.97 -2.90
CA LEU A 84 -9.63 17.79 -4.09
C LEU A 84 -10.46 17.05 -5.13
N GLY A 85 -10.20 15.77 -5.35
CA GLY A 85 -11.01 14.93 -6.23
C GLY A 85 -12.47 14.83 -5.75
N ALA A 86 -12.70 14.73 -4.44
CA ALA A 86 -14.05 14.76 -3.88
C ALA A 86 -14.76 16.09 -4.12
N ASN A 87 -14.08 17.23 -3.94
CA ASN A 87 -14.62 18.55 -4.22
C ASN A 87 -14.94 18.73 -5.71
N ALA A 88 -14.03 18.33 -6.61
CA ALA A 88 -14.28 18.35 -8.06
C ALA A 88 -15.51 17.51 -8.44
N ASN A 89 -15.68 16.34 -7.81
CA ASN A 89 -16.84 15.49 -8.04
C ASN A 89 -18.14 16.11 -7.53
N GLN A 90 -18.10 16.86 -6.43
CA GLN A 90 -19.26 17.62 -5.94
C GLN A 90 -19.65 18.73 -6.91
N ILE A 91 -18.68 19.48 -7.44
CA ILE A 91 -18.92 20.49 -8.48
C ILE A 91 -19.57 19.84 -9.71
N ALA A 92 -19.02 18.72 -10.19
CA ALA A 92 -19.59 17.99 -11.33
C ALA A 92 -21.03 17.54 -11.07
N LYS A 93 -21.32 16.99 -9.88
CA LYS A 93 -22.68 16.60 -9.49
C LYS A 93 -23.63 17.80 -9.45
N TYR A 94 -23.20 18.92 -8.89
CA TYR A 94 -23.98 20.15 -8.83
C TYR A 94 -24.34 20.65 -10.23
N CYS A 95 -23.36 20.73 -11.13
CA CYS A 95 -23.59 21.13 -12.53
C CYS A 95 -24.57 20.18 -13.23
N ASN A 96 -24.44 18.86 -13.03
CA ASN A 96 -25.36 17.89 -13.62
C ASN A 96 -26.80 18.01 -13.08
N GLN A 97 -26.96 18.32 -11.79
CA GLN A 97 -28.28 18.50 -11.18
C GLN A 97 -29.00 19.75 -11.70
N HIS A 98 -28.25 20.83 -11.95
CA HIS A 98 -28.80 22.12 -12.37
C HIS A 98 -28.60 22.38 -13.88
N GLN A 99 -28.40 21.32 -14.68
CA GLN A 99 -28.08 21.43 -16.11
C GLN A 99 -29.18 22.11 -16.96
N HIS A 100 -30.41 22.15 -16.45
CA HIS A 100 -31.57 22.78 -17.10
C HIS A 100 -32.04 24.04 -16.39
N GLU A 101 -31.30 24.49 -15.38
CA GLU A 101 -31.57 25.69 -14.59
C GLU A 101 -30.41 26.66 -14.74
N ALA A 102 -30.57 27.90 -14.29
CA ALA A 102 -29.44 28.81 -14.14
C ALA A 102 -28.72 28.47 -12.81
N PRO A 103 -27.56 27.80 -12.82
CA PRO A 103 -26.83 27.53 -11.59
C PRO A 103 -26.35 28.83 -10.94
N ASN A 104 -25.99 28.76 -9.66
CA ASN A 104 -25.32 29.88 -9.00
C ASN A 104 -23.87 30.00 -9.51
N TYR A 105 -23.67 30.86 -10.52
CA TYR A 105 -22.37 31.05 -11.18
C TYR A 105 -21.31 31.63 -10.26
N GLU A 106 -21.66 32.57 -9.37
CA GLU A 106 -20.70 33.15 -8.42
C GLU A 106 -20.17 32.08 -7.44
N ALA A 107 -21.07 31.26 -6.89
CA ALA A 107 -20.67 30.17 -6.01
C ALA A 107 -19.83 29.12 -6.75
N LEU A 108 -20.19 28.80 -8.00
CA LEU A 108 -19.43 27.86 -8.81
C LEU A 108 -18.01 28.37 -9.11
N GLU A 109 -17.89 29.64 -9.52
CA GLU A 109 -16.61 30.29 -9.77
C GLU A 109 -15.74 30.29 -8.51
N HIS A 110 -16.30 30.64 -7.36
CA HIS A 110 -15.58 30.60 -6.09
C HIS A 110 -15.03 29.21 -5.77
N ASN A 111 -15.85 28.16 -5.88
CA ASN A 111 -15.45 26.78 -5.61
C ASN A 111 -14.37 26.28 -6.59
N ILE A 112 -14.47 26.64 -7.87
CA ILE A 112 -13.47 26.29 -8.88
C ILE A 112 -12.14 27.00 -8.58
N ASN A 113 -12.19 28.29 -8.24
CA ASN A 113 -11.00 29.06 -7.87
C ASN A 113 -10.33 28.48 -6.62
N GLU A 114 -11.10 28.16 -5.58
CA GLU A 114 -10.55 27.54 -4.37
C GLU A 114 -9.89 26.18 -4.66
N LEU A 115 -10.51 25.34 -5.50
CA LEU A 115 -9.94 24.07 -5.93
C LEU A 115 -8.62 24.28 -6.68
N ARG A 116 -8.55 25.28 -7.57
CA ARG A 116 -7.34 25.64 -8.31
C ARG A 116 -6.22 26.10 -7.39
N GLU A 117 -6.50 27.00 -6.44
CA GLU A 117 -5.51 27.52 -5.50
C GLU A 117 -4.96 26.42 -4.59
N ARG A 118 -5.83 25.54 -4.07
CA ARG A 118 -5.39 24.39 -3.27
C ARG A 118 -4.52 23.41 -4.07
N LEU A 119 -4.87 23.16 -5.34
CA LEU A 119 -4.04 22.34 -6.22
C LEU A 119 -2.67 22.97 -6.46
N ASN A 120 -2.62 24.29 -6.67
CA ASN A 120 -1.37 25.04 -6.82
C ASN A 120 -0.51 24.94 -5.56
N ASN A 121 -1.09 25.06 -4.36
CA ASN A 121 -0.36 24.90 -3.10
C ASN A 121 0.27 23.50 -2.95
N ILE A 122 -0.43 22.44 -3.35
CA ILE A 122 0.13 21.08 -3.39
C ILE A 122 1.28 21.01 -4.40
N TRP A 123 1.14 21.65 -5.57
CA TRP A 123 2.19 21.69 -6.57
C TRP A 123 3.45 22.42 -6.08
N GLN A 124 3.29 23.57 -5.41
CA GLN A 124 4.41 24.34 -4.86
C GLN A 124 5.13 23.60 -3.73
N SER A 125 4.44 22.77 -2.93
CA SER A 125 5.10 21.97 -1.88
C SER A 125 5.90 20.79 -2.43
N LEU A 126 5.75 20.47 -3.71
CA LEU A 126 6.46 19.38 -4.40
C LEU A 126 7.66 19.84 -5.23
N ASN A 127 7.81 21.15 -5.48
CA ASN A 127 8.95 21.76 -6.17
C ASN A 127 9.99 22.27 -5.18
#